data_AF-A0A6B1H2Q4-F1
#
_entry.id   AF-A0A6B1H2Q4-F1
#
_cell.length_a   1.000
_cell.length_b   1.000
_cell.length_c   1.000
_cell.angle_alpha   90.00
_cell.angle_beta   90.00
_cell.angle_gamma   90.00
#
_symmetry.space_group_name_H-M   'P 1'
#
loop_
_entity.id
_entity.type
_entity.pdbx_description
1 polymer ?
#
loop_
_entity_poly.entity_id
_entity_poly.type
_entity_poly.pdbx_seq_one_letter_code
_entity_poly.pdbx_strand_id
1 'polypeptide(L)' 'MREFAGGLVPILSCRDLAVFKSFFDHGKDWQDIEDMVRVGAIDVVELAGELAELLCPNDHRVARVQGLRQEIE' A
#
# COMPACT_ATOMS: atom_id res chain seq x y z
N MET A 1 3.90 4.46 16.74
CA MET A 1 3.13 5.27 17.72
C MET A 1 3.18 6.73 17.30
N ARG A 2 2.08 7.46 17.45
CA ARG A 2 2.00 8.92 17.25
C ARG A 2 1.31 9.55 18.46
N GLU A 3 1.74 10.75 18.86
CA GLU A 3 1.07 11.50 19.93
C GLU A 3 -0.22 12.12 19.38
N PHE A 4 -1.33 11.91 20.08
CA PHE A 4 -2.63 12.48 19.76
C PHE A 4 -3.46 12.64 21.04
N ALA A 5 -4.00 13.84 21.27
CA ALA A 5 -4.84 14.16 22.43
C ALA A 5 -4.23 13.75 23.80
N GLY A 6 -2.91 13.90 23.97
CA GLY A 6 -2.20 13.56 25.21
C GLY A 6 -1.95 12.06 25.41
N GLY A 7 -2.24 11.22 24.41
CA GLY A 7 -1.95 9.79 24.41
C GLY A 7 -1.12 9.35 23.21
N LEU A 8 -0.48 8.18 23.31
CA LEU A 8 0.17 7.53 22.18
C LEU A 8 -0.82 6.60 21.47
N VAL A 9 -1.02 6.83 20.18
CA VAL A 9 -1.89 6.01 19.33
C VAL A 9 -1.04 5.14 18.41
N PRO A 10 -1.28 3.82 18.35
CA PRO A 10 -0.69 2.97 17.33
C PRO A 10 -1.32 3.30 15.98
N ILE A 11 -0.47 3.63 15.00
CA ILE A 11 -0.88 3.90 13.62
C ILE A 11 -0.21 2.85 12.75
N LEU A 12 -1.00 2.22 11.88
CA LEU A 12 -0.51 1.27 10.89
C LEU A 12 0.49 1.95 9.94
N SER A 13 1.47 1.19 9.45
CA SER A 13 2.38 1.71 8.44
C SER A 13 1.64 1.93 7.11
N CYS A 14 2.19 2.79 6.24
CA CYS A 14 1.66 2.97 4.89
C CYS A 14 1.63 1.64 4.11
N ARG A 15 2.62 0.76 4.34
CA ARG A 15 2.69 -0.58 3.76
C ARG A 15 1.52 -1.45 4.22
N ASP A 16 1.30 -1.57 5.53
CA ASP A 16 0.20 -2.37 6.07
C ASP A 16 -1.16 -1.87 5.56
N LEU A 17 -1.33 -0.55 5.47
CA LEU A 17 -2.52 0.08 4.91
C LEU A 17 -2.67 -0.23 3.42
N ALA A 18 -1.58 -0.18 2.64
CA ALA A 18 -1.61 -0.47 1.21
C ALA A 18 -1.98 -1.94 0.94
N VAL A 19 -1.45 -2.89 1.71
CA VAL A 19 -1.87 -4.30 1.65
C VAL A 19 -3.38 -4.39 1.87
N PHE A 20 -3.87 -3.88 3.01
CA PHE A 20 -5.30 -3.91 3.31
C PHE A 20 -6.17 -3.27 2.23
N LYS A 21 -5.75 -2.12 1.70
CA LYS A 21 -6.45 -1.40 0.63
C LYS A 21 -6.50 -2.20 -0.67
N SER A 22 -5.41 -2.84 -1.05
CA SER A 22 -5.38 -3.73 -2.22
C SER A 22 -6.32 -4.92 -2.06
N PHE A 23 -6.45 -5.49 -0.84
CA PHE A 23 -7.37 -6.60 -0.58
C PHE A 23 -8.83 -6.27 -0.89
N PHE A 24 -9.30 -5.06 -0.57
CA PHE A 24 -10.70 -4.66 -0.80
C PHE A 24 -11.00 -4.28 -2.26
N ASP A 25 -9.96 -3.97 -3.06
CA ASP A 25 -10.05 -3.66 -4.50
C ASP A 25 -11.09 -2.59 -4.87
N HIS A 26 -11.35 -1.64 -3.97
CA HIS A 26 -12.30 -0.58 -4.24
C HIS A 26 -11.61 0.58 -4.98
N GLY A 27 -12.30 1.20 -5.93
CA GLY A 27 -11.71 2.23 -6.80
C GLY A 27 -11.03 3.39 -6.06
N LYS A 28 -11.57 3.81 -4.90
CA LYS A 28 -10.97 4.87 -4.08
C LYS A 28 -9.69 4.43 -3.36
N ASP A 29 -9.56 3.16 -3.01
CA ASP A 29 -8.38 2.63 -2.32
C ASP A 29 -7.14 2.66 -3.22
N TRP A 30 -7.34 2.52 -4.53
CA TRP A 30 -6.25 2.61 -5.50
C TRP A 30 -5.66 4.00 -5.63
N GLN A 31 -6.48 5.05 -5.50
CA GLN A 31 -5.97 6.43 -5.48
C GLN A 31 -5.03 6.65 -4.28
N ASP A 32 -5.41 6.14 -3.10
CA ASP A 32 -4.58 6.25 -1.90
C ASP A 32 -3.24 5.51 -2.07
N ILE A 33 -3.26 4.31 -2.69
CA ILE A 33 -2.04 3.54 -2.95
C ILE A 33 -1.14 4.26 -3.95
N GLU A 34 -1.71 4.79 -5.03
CA GLU A 34 -0.96 5.60 -6.03
C GLU A 34 -0.29 6.81 -5.38
N ASP A 35 -1.00 7.52 -4.49
CA ASP A 35 -0.46 8.66 -3.78
C ASP A 35 0.68 8.26 -2.83
N MET A 36 0.55 7.13 -2.12
CA MET A 36 1.61 6.58 -1.27
C MET A 36 2.86 6.19 -2.08
N VAL A 37 2.67 5.57 -3.25
CA VAL A 37 3.78 5.24 -4.16
C VAL A 37 4.44 6.52 -4.66
N ARG A 38 3.66 7.51 -5.10
CA ARG A 38 4.17 8.77 -5.66
C ARG A 38 5.15 9.48 -4.72
N VAL A 39 4.83 9.53 -3.42
CA VAL A 39 5.67 10.19 -2.41
C VAL A 39 6.74 9.27 -1.81
N GLY A 40 6.91 8.06 -2.34
CA GLY A 40 7.90 7.10 -1.85
C GLY A 40 7.60 6.53 -0.45
N ALA A 41 6.34 6.59 0.01
CA ALA A 41 5.95 6.07 1.33
C ALA A 41 5.89 4.54 1.37
N ILE A 42 5.78 3.89 0.20
CA ILE A 42 5.80 2.44 0.05
C ILE A 42 6.62 2.04 -1.19
N ASP A 43 7.27 0.88 -1.09
CA ASP A 43 7.98 0.25 -2.20
C ASP A 43 7.03 -0.71 -2.95
N VAL A 44 6.99 -0.58 -4.28
CA VAL A 44 6.09 -1.36 -5.13
C VAL A 44 6.46 -2.84 -5.18
N VAL A 45 7.76 -3.16 -5.15
CA VAL A 45 8.25 -4.55 -5.20
C VAL A 45 7.91 -5.26 -3.90
N GLU A 46 8.11 -4.60 -2.75
CA GLU A 46 7.75 -5.16 -1.46
C GLU A 46 6.23 -5.38 -1.33
N LEU A 47 5.42 -4.40 -1.70
CA LEU A 47 3.96 -4.54 -1.66
C LEU A 47 3.46 -5.67 -2.58
N ALA A 48 4.02 -5.77 -3.79
CA ALA A 48 3.66 -6.84 -4.73
C ALA A 48 4.03 -8.22 -4.19
N GLY A 49 5.18 -8.34 -3.51
CA GLY A 49 5.61 -9.58 -2.86
C GLY A 49 4.65 -10.04 -1.77
N GLU A 50 4.27 -9.12 -0.87
CA GLU A 50 3.30 -9.45 0.20
C GLU A 50 1.94 -9.86 -0.34
N LEU A 51 1.43 -9.16 -1.36
CA LEU A 51 0.16 -9.52 -1.98
C LEU A 51 0.23 -10.87 -2.69
N ALA A 52 1.35 -11.19 -3.34
CA ALA A 52 1.55 -12.48 -3.99
C ALA A 52 1.55 -13.64 -2.99
N GLU A 53 2.12 -13.44 -1.80
CA GLU A 53 2.12 -14.43 -0.72
C GLU A 53 0.71 -14.65 -0.14
N LEU A 54 -0.06 -13.58 0.06
CA LEU A 54 -1.34 -13.68 0.76
C LEU A 54 -2.53 -14.04 -0.16
N LEU A 55 -2.48 -13.70 -1.44
CA LEU A 55 -3.58 -13.91 -2.39
C LEU A 55 -3.25 -15.02 -3.39
N CYS A 56 -2.23 -14.77 -4.20
CA CYS A 56 -1.45 -15.67 -5.05
C CYS A 56 -0.67 -14.80 -6.06
N PRO A 57 0.44 -15.28 -6.65
CA PRO A 57 1.24 -14.49 -7.58
C PRO A 57 0.50 -14.04 -8.85
N ASN A 58 -0.56 -14.75 -9.24
CA ASN A 58 -1.32 -14.47 -10.47
C ASN A 58 -2.59 -13.64 -10.22
N ASP A 59 -2.81 -13.16 -8.99
CA ASP A 59 -3.95 -12.31 -8.68
C ASP A 59 -3.84 -10.97 -9.44
N HIS A 60 -4.95 -10.49 -10.00
CA HIS A 60 -4.96 -9.27 -10.82
C HIS A 60 -4.50 -8.03 -10.03
N ARG A 61 -4.64 -8.03 -8.70
CA ARG A 61 -4.19 -6.94 -7.81
C ARG A 61 -2.67 -6.88 -7.71
N VAL A 62 -1.98 -8.02 -7.78
CA VAL A 62 -0.52 -8.09 -7.85
C VAL A 62 -0.04 -7.43 -9.13
N ALA A 63 -0.64 -7.80 -10.28
CA ALA A 63 -0.32 -7.20 -11.57
C ALA A 63 -0.60 -5.69 -11.59
N ARG A 64 -1.68 -5.25 -10.92
CA ARG A 64 -2.02 -3.83 -10.80
C ARG A 64 -0.98 -3.05 -10.00
N VAL A 65 -0.55 -3.56 -8.84
CA VAL A 65 0.50 -2.94 -8.03
C VAL A 65 1.80 -2.83 -8.80
N GLN A 66 2.20 -3.88 -9.52
CA GLN A 66 3.42 -3.89 -10.35
C GLN A 66 3.40 -2.81 -11.46
N GLY A 67 2.23 -2.34 -11.86
CA GLY A 67 2.06 -1.25 -12.82
C GLY A 67 2.29 0.15 -12.25
N LEU A 68 2.37 0.30 -10.92
CA LEU A 68 2.54 1.59 -10.25
C LEU A 68 3.98 2.10 -10.40
N ARG A 69 4.15 3.43 -10.45
CA ARG A 69 5.46 4.07 -10.59
C ARG A 69 5.64 5.19 -9.57
N GLN A 70 6.85 5.30 -9.06
CA GLN A 70 7.29 6.45 -8.28
C GLN A 70 7.73 7.58 -9.22
N GLU A 71 7.53 8.82 -8.80
CA GLU A 71 8.14 9.98 -9.44
C GLU A 71 9.57 10.11 -8.89
N ILE A 72 10.56 10.14 -9.78
CA ILE A 72 11.96 10.40 -9.41
C ILE A 72 12.17 11.89 -9.64
N GLU A 73 12.31 12.67 -8.56
CA GLU A 73 12.87 14.03 -8.60
C GLU A 73 14.40 14.01 -8.71
#